data_AF-A0A0L8AHY3-F1
#
_entry.id   AF-A0A0L8AHY3-F1
#
_cell.length_a   1.000
_cell.length_b   1.000
_cell.length_c   1.000
_cell.angle_alpha   90.00
_cell.angle_beta   90.00
_cell.angle_gamma   90.00
#
_symmetry.space_group_name_H-M   'P 1'
#
loop_
_entity.id
_entity.type
_entity.pdbx_description
1 polymer ?
#
loop_
_entity_poly.entity_id
_entity_poly.type
_entity_poly.pdbx_seq_one_letter_code
_entity_poly.pdbx_strand_id
1 'polypeptide(L)'
;MKPNSHNMKSIFKLVPVFCLLLFVMSSCKSQKAVVDANQEPEEVIEETTPEPTPPVKEEPKVDPEAANRALDARLSNYFGQIANATSINAANNNIREAVGMFSNGEAPVLIIFYAANGTEDFDEPTTITKYLNYLKDLKKAPHKVKEMVMDSQGRIKELVLVKK
;
A
#
# COMPACT_ATOMS: atom_id res chain seq x y z
N MET A 1 53.78 14.63 14.40
CA MET A 1 54.22 14.94 13.01
C MET A 1 53.80 13.74 12.16
N LYS A 2 52.78 13.70 11.30
CA LYS A 2 52.03 14.70 10.53
C LYS A 2 50.59 14.13 10.33
N PRO A 3 49.53 14.93 10.44
CA PRO A 3 48.15 14.48 10.33
C PRO A 3 47.74 14.28 8.87
N ASN A 4 46.89 13.29 8.57
CA ASN A 4 46.27 13.16 7.26
C ASN A 4 44.84 13.72 7.31
N SER A 5 44.73 14.97 6.89
CA SER A 5 43.49 15.69 6.63
C SER A 5 43.19 15.56 5.14
N HIS A 6 41.99 15.11 4.78
CA HIS A 6 41.28 15.78 3.69
C HIS A 6 39.75 15.65 3.83
N ASN A 7 39.19 16.78 4.27
CA ASN A 7 37.84 17.24 3.98
C ASN A 7 37.64 17.38 2.46
N MET A 8 36.48 16.99 1.93
CA MET A 8 35.91 17.60 0.72
C MET A 8 34.37 17.50 0.69
N LYS A 9 33.75 18.47 1.37
CA LYS A 9 32.62 19.32 0.97
C LYS A 9 31.56 18.75 0.00
N SER A 10 30.35 18.65 0.57
CA SER A 10 29.01 18.76 -0.04
C SER A 10 28.92 19.65 -1.28
N ILE A 11 28.21 19.17 -2.31
CA ILE A 11 27.69 19.99 -3.41
C ILE A 11 26.21 19.64 -3.60
N PHE A 12 25.37 20.42 -2.93
CA PHE A 12 23.98 20.70 -3.29
C PHE A 12 23.84 20.97 -4.79
N LYS A 13 22.91 20.30 -5.47
CA LYS A 13 22.32 20.85 -6.71
C LYS A 13 20.80 20.83 -6.63
N LEU A 14 20.31 22.05 -6.62
CA LEU A 14 18.94 22.55 -6.60
C LEU A 14 18.20 22.19 -7.90
N VAL A 15 16.94 21.74 -7.75
CA VAL A 15 15.78 21.86 -8.66
C VAL A 15 15.43 23.37 -8.84
N PRO A 16 14.49 23.90 -9.68
CA PRO A 16 13.62 23.43 -10.80
C PRO A 16 13.71 24.32 -12.09
N VAL A 17 12.84 24.10 -13.10
CA VAL A 17 11.92 25.13 -13.71
C VAL A 17 11.56 24.80 -15.19
N PHE A 18 10.32 25.17 -15.55
CA PHE A 18 9.75 25.42 -16.90
C PHE A 18 9.10 24.21 -17.60
N CYS A 19 7.94 24.26 -18.24
CA CYS A 19 6.73 25.10 -18.26
C CYS A 19 5.88 24.52 -19.40
N LEU A 20 4.57 24.48 -19.19
CA LEU A 20 3.55 24.88 -20.17
C LEU A 20 3.55 24.17 -21.54
N LEU A 21 2.55 23.31 -21.78
CA LEU A 21 1.80 23.34 -23.05
C LEU A 21 0.42 22.68 -22.87
N LEU A 22 -0.58 23.56 -22.85
CA LEU A 22 -2.01 23.29 -22.95
C LEU A 22 -2.34 22.86 -24.38
N PHE A 23 -3.10 21.78 -24.55
CA PHE A 23 -3.85 21.51 -25.77
C PHE A 23 -5.32 21.27 -25.42
N VAL A 24 -6.13 22.29 -25.68
CA VAL A 24 -7.59 22.30 -25.71
C VAL A 24 -8.03 22.12 -27.17
N MET A 25 -8.90 21.16 -27.45
CA MET A 25 -9.78 21.18 -28.64
C MET A 25 -11.13 20.53 -28.31
N SER A 26 -12.16 21.38 -28.22
CA SER A 26 -13.59 21.05 -28.23
C SER A 26 -14.07 20.59 -29.60
N SER A 27 -15.07 19.70 -29.64
CA SER A 27 -16.01 19.64 -30.76
C SER A 27 -17.40 19.20 -30.29
N CYS A 28 -18.34 20.14 -30.29
CA CYS A 28 -19.79 19.91 -30.24
C CYS A 28 -20.38 20.21 -31.63
N LYS A 29 -21.26 19.34 -32.15
CA LYS A 29 -22.11 19.57 -33.34
C LYS A 29 -23.39 18.73 -33.18
N SER A 30 -24.51 19.32 -32.73
CA SER A 30 -25.61 19.95 -33.49
C SER A 30 -26.51 18.93 -34.22
N GLN A 31 -27.66 18.53 -33.65
CA GLN A 31 -29.04 19.11 -33.69
C GLN A 31 -29.93 18.59 -34.83
N LYS A 32 -31.15 18.14 -34.47
CA LYS A 32 -32.50 18.48 -35.00
C LYS A 32 -33.51 17.42 -34.49
N ALA A 33 -34.56 17.69 -33.70
CA ALA A 33 -35.70 18.62 -33.77
C ALA A 33 -36.89 18.11 -34.61
N VAL A 34 -38.00 17.79 -33.93
CA VAL A 34 -39.45 17.90 -34.26
C VAL A 34 -40.17 17.59 -32.93
N VAL A 35 -40.78 18.50 -32.15
CA VAL A 35 -41.95 19.40 -32.33
C VAL A 35 -43.23 18.66 -32.71
N ASP A 36 -44.11 18.45 -31.73
CA ASP A 36 -45.55 18.69 -31.89
C ASP A 36 -46.12 19.15 -30.53
N ALA A 37 -47.06 20.07 -30.57
CA ALA A 37 -47.54 20.90 -29.48
C ALA A 37 -49.03 20.65 -29.28
N ASN A 38 -49.50 20.41 -28.05
CA ASN A 38 -50.87 20.78 -27.68
C ASN A 38 -51.14 20.80 -26.17
N GLN A 39 -51.75 21.91 -25.74
CA GLN A 39 -52.62 22.11 -24.56
C GLN A 39 -52.06 22.13 -23.11
N GLU A 40 -52.03 23.34 -22.56
CA GLU A 40 -52.32 23.71 -21.15
C GLU A 40 -53.81 24.11 -21.01
N PRO A 41 -54.40 24.29 -19.81
CA PRO A 41 -54.19 23.69 -18.47
C PRO A 41 -55.55 23.35 -17.75
N GLU A 42 -55.49 23.03 -16.44
CA GLU A 42 -56.56 22.79 -15.42
C GLU A 42 -56.79 21.30 -15.07
N GLU A 43 -56.98 20.82 -13.83
CA GLU A 43 -56.83 21.25 -12.43
C GLU A 43 -57.09 19.93 -11.60
N VAL A 44 -56.77 19.88 -10.29
CA VAL A 44 -57.37 18.99 -9.26
C VAL A 44 -56.76 17.58 -8.95
N ILE A 45 -56.06 17.53 -7.78
CA ILE A 45 -56.03 16.53 -6.67
C ILE A 45 -55.27 15.17 -6.79
N GLU A 46 -54.17 15.10 -6.02
CA GLU A 46 -53.72 14.05 -5.08
C GLU A 46 -54.04 12.56 -5.35
N GLU A 47 -53.03 11.77 -5.74
CA GLU A 47 -52.86 10.40 -5.20
C GLU A 47 -51.39 9.95 -5.25
N THR A 48 -50.94 9.51 -4.08
CA THR A 48 -49.61 9.02 -3.72
C THR A 48 -49.20 7.78 -4.52
N THR A 49 -48.03 7.81 -5.17
CA THR A 49 -47.29 6.58 -5.53
C THR A 49 -45.85 6.75 -5.05
N PRO A 50 -45.40 6.01 -4.03
CA PRO A 50 -44.05 6.13 -3.51
C PRO A 50 -43.02 5.60 -4.51
N GLU A 51 -42.02 6.44 -4.77
CA GLU A 51 -40.84 6.18 -5.59
C GLU A 51 -40.04 4.97 -5.04
N PRO A 52 -39.67 3.98 -5.87
CA PRO A 52 -38.90 2.84 -5.41
C PRO A 52 -37.47 3.30 -5.11
N THR A 53 -37.16 3.44 -3.82
CA THR A 53 -35.81 3.68 -3.33
C THR A 53 -34.91 2.52 -3.79
N PRO A 54 -33.81 2.76 -4.51
CA PRO A 54 -32.89 1.69 -4.89
C PRO A 54 -32.32 1.04 -3.62
N PRO A 55 -32.19 -0.29 -3.56
CA PRO A 55 -31.71 -0.99 -2.38
C PRO A 55 -30.27 -0.55 -2.09
N VAL A 56 -30.07 0.00 -0.89
CA VAL A 56 -28.77 0.24 -0.30
C VAL A 56 -28.03 -1.10 -0.30
N LYS A 57 -27.00 -1.22 -1.15
CA LYS A 57 -26.00 -2.28 -1.02
C LYS A 57 -25.35 -2.06 0.33
N GLU A 58 -25.66 -2.92 1.30
CA GLU A 58 -24.89 -3.02 2.52
C GLU A 58 -23.46 -3.39 2.11
N GLU A 59 -22.55 -2.41 2.19
CA GLU A 59 -21.13 -2.68 2.08
C GLU A 59 -20.77 -3.67 3.20
N PRO A 60 -20.09 -4.78 2.87
CA PRO A 60 -19.71 -5.75 3.89
C PRO A 60 -18.79 -5.03 4.87
N LYS A 61 -19.22 -4.94 6.14
CA LYS A 61 -18.40 -4.43 7.24
C LYS A 61 -17.23 -5.40 7.41
N VAL A 62 -16.14 -5.13 6.70
CA VAL A 62 -14.89 -5.89 6.84
C VAL A 62 -14.37 -5.64 8.24
N ASP A 63 -14.41 -6.67 9.09
CA ASP A 63 -13.75 -6.66 10.39
C ASP A 63 -12.25 -6.34 10.18
N PRO A 64 -11.76 -5.19 10.69
CA PRO A 64 -10.36 -4.79 10.54
C PRO A 64 -9.39 -5.83 11.09
N GLU A 65 -9.79 -6.58 12.13
CA GLU A 65 -8.96 -7.60 12.75
C GLU A 65 -8.86 -8.86 11.86
N ALA A 66 -9.95 -9.25 11.19
CA ALA A 66 -9.92 -10.31 10.18
C ALA A 66 -9.02 -9.95 8.98
N ALA A 67 -9.07 -8.70 8.50
CA ALA A 67 -8.21 -8.23 7.41
C ALA A 67 -6.72 -8.28 7.80
N ASN A 68 -6.37 -7.87 9.02
CA ASN A 68 -5.00 -7.93 9.52
C ASN A 68 -4.49 -9.37 9.65
N ARG A 69 -5.32 -10.30 10.11
CA ARG A 69 -4.97 -11.74 10.17
C ARG A 69 -4.72 -12.34 8.79
N ALA A 70 -5.51 -11.96 7.79
CA ALA A 70 -5.31 -12.39 6.41
C ALA A 70 -3.99 -11.85 5.82
N LEU A 71 -3.67 -10.59 6.11
CA LEU A 71 -2.40 -9.97 5.70
C LEU A 71 -1.19 -10.64 6.36
N ASP A 72 -1.25 -10.95 7.65
CA ASP A 72 -0.20 -11.67 8.37
C ASP A 72 0.04 -13.04 7.72
N ALA A 73 -1.02 -13.84 7.55
CA ALA A 73 -0.91 -15.16 6.94
C ALA A 73 -0.28 -15.10 5.54
N ARG A 74 -0.66 -14.09 4.74
CA ARG A 74 -0.09 -13.86 3.41
C ARG A 74 1.39 -13.49 3.46
N LEU A 75 1.78 -12.56 4.35
CA LEU A 75 3.17 -12.14 4.50
C LEU A 75 4.05 -13.30 5.02
N SER A 76 3.56 -14.01 6.02
CA SER A 76 4.19 -15.22 6.57
C SER A 76 4.38 -16.31 5.52
N ASN A 77 3.43 -16.46 4.59
CA ASN A 77 3.56 -17.36 3.45
C ASN A 77 4.69 -16.92 2.50
N TYR A 78 4.80 -15.62 2.17
CA TYR A 78 5.91 -15.13 1.37
C TYR A 78 7.27 -15.39 2.03
N PHE A 79 7.40 -15.22 3.35
CA PHE A 79 8.63 -15.56 4.06
C PHE A 79 9.02 -17.03 3.84
N GLY A 80 8.05 -17.94 3.94
CA GLY A 80 8.25 -19.36 3.66
C GLY A 80 8.64 -19.64 2.21
N GLN A 81 7.95 -19.02 1.25
CA GLN A 81 8.22 -19.21 -0.18
C GLN A 81 9.58 -18.66 -0.61
N ILE A 82 10.03 -17.55 -0.03
CA ILE A 82 11.35 -16.97 -0.29
C ILE A 82 12.45 -17.86 0.28
N ALA A 83 12.31 -18.29 1.53
CA ALA A 83 13.28 -19.16 2.21
C ALA A 83 13.43 -20.53 1.50
N ASN A 84 12.32 -21.11 1.03
CA ASN A 84 12.29 -22.44 0.40
C ASN A 84 12.33 -22.41 -1.13
N ALA A 85 12.57 -21.25 -1.76
CA ALA A 85 12.58 -21.13 -3.21
C ALA A 85 13.64 -22.04 -3.87
N THR A 86 13.20 -22.79 -4.88
CA THR A 86 14.03 -23.73 -5.66
C THR A 86 14.99 -23.05 -6.63
N SER A 87 14.82 -21.74 -6.89
CA SER A 87 15.72 -20.95 -7.73
C SER A 87 15.81 -19.50 -7.24
N ILE A 88 16.89 -18.82 -7.63
CA ILE A 88 17.07 -17.38 -7.36
C ILE A 88 15.95 -16.57 -8.01
N ASN A 89 15.53 -16.93 -9.23
CA ASN A 89 14.45 -16.24 -9.93
C ASN A 89 13.12 -16.37 -9.20
N ALA A 90 12.78 -17.57 -8.71
CA ALA A 90 11.57 -17.78 -7.90
C ALA A 90 11.60 -16.95 -6.61
N ALA A 91 12.74 -16.93 -5.90
CA ALA A 91 12.90 -16.11 -4.71
C ALA A 91 12.71 -14.62 -5.02
N ASN A 92 13.37 -14.11 -6.07
CA ASN A 92 13.28 -12.70 -6.47
C ASN A 92 11.85 -12.31 -6.88
N ASN A 93 11.10 -13.20 -7.52
CA ASN A 93 9.68 -12.96 -7.81
C ASN A 93 8.86 -12.82 -6.53
N ASN A 94 9.00 -13.76 -5.60
CA ASN A 94 8.32 -13.69 -4.31
C ASN A 94 8.70 -12.44 -3.50
N ILE A 95 9.96 -12.00 -3.57
CA ILE A 95 10.41 -10.75 -2.93
C ILE A 95 9.65 -9.55 -3.51
N ARG A 96 9.53 -9.42 -4.84
CA ARG A 96 8.82 -8.28 -5.46
C ARG A 96 7.35 -8.24 -5.06
N GLU A 97 6.68 -9.40 -5.06
CA GLU A 97 5.29 -9.52 -4.63
C GLU A 97 5.12 -9.14 -3.15
N ALA A 98 6.00 -9.64 -2.28
CA ALA A 98 5.96 -9.33 -0.86
C ALA A 98 6.23 -7.83 -0.60
N VAL A 99 7.21 -7.22 -1.28
CA VAL A 99 7.48 -5.78 -1.17
C VAL A 99 6.26 -4.94 -1.60
N GLY A 100 5.46 -5.42 -2.57
CA GLY A 100 4.22 -4.78 -2.99
C GLY A 100 3.16 -4.64 -1.89
N MET A 101 3.28 -5.40 -0.79
CA MET A 101 2.41 -5.27 0.38
C MET A 101 2.77 -4.06 1.26
N PHE A 102 3.94 -3.46 1.06
CA PHE A 102 4.48 -2.40 1.88
C PHE A 102 4.27 -1.02 1.24
N SER A 103 4.32 0.02 2.06
CA SER A 103 4.22 1.40 1.58
C SER A 103 5.33 1.74 0.58
N ASN A 104 6.51 1.15 0.78
CA ASN A 104 7.68 1.18 -0.11
C ASN A 104 8.70 0.11 0.33
N GLY A 105 9.76 -0.09 -0.47
CA GLY A 105 10.82 -1.06 -0.17
C GLY A 105 11.73 -0.70 1.01
N GLU A 106 11.64 0.52 1.53
CA GLU A 106 12.40 1.04 2.67
C GLU A 106 11.60 1.01 3.97
N ALA A 107 10.40 0.41 3.97
CA ALA A 107 9.58 0.26 5.17
C ALA A 107 10.42 -0.39 6.30
N PRO A 108 10.53 0.23 7.48
CA PRO A 108 11.33 -0.29 8.59
C PRO A 108 10.84 -1.66 9.04
N VAL A 109 11.81 -2.54 9.31
CA VAL A 109 11.60 -3.83 9.94
C VAL A 109 12.39 -3.86 11.23
N LEU A 110 11.68 -4.06 12.34
CA LEU A 110 12.24 -4.14 13.68
C LEU A 110 12.20 -5.61 14.13
N ILE A 111 13.34 -6.15 14.56
CA ILE A 111 13.44 -7.55 14.98
C ILE A 111 13.72 -7.57 16.48
N ILE A 112 12.77 -8.07 17.26
CA ILE A 112 12.94 -8.26 18.69
C ILE A 112 13.90 -9.43 18.93
N PHE A 113 15.05 -9.16 19.54
CA PHE A 113 16.02 -10.21 19.92
C PHE A 113 15.94 -10.57 21.41
N TYR A 114 15.42 -9.67 22.25
CA TYR A 114 15.21 -9.90 23.67
C TYR A 114 13.95 -9.16 24.16
N ALA A 115 13.23 -9.77 25.10
CA ALA A 115 12.08 -9.17 25.74
C ALA A 115 12.01 -9.62 27.21
N ALA A 116 11.95 -8.66 28.14
CA ALA A 116 11.78 -8.92 29.56
C ALA A 116 11.13 -7.74 30.28
N ASN A 117 10.31 -8.02 31.29
CA ASN A 117 9.66 -7.01 32.15
C ASN A 117 8.88 -5.93 31.37
N GLY A 118 8.31 -6.28 30.21
CA GLY A 118 7.57 -5.34 29.37
C GLY A 118 8.43 -4.43 28.48
N THR A 119 9.76 -4.62 28.49
CA THR A 119 10.70 -3.93 27.60
C THR A 119 11.15 -4.88 26.49
N GLU A 120 11.16 -4.41 25.26
CA GLU A 120 11.63 -5.12 24.07
C GLU A 120 12.92 -4.45 23.55
N ASP A 121 13.94 -5.27 23.29
CA ASP A 121 15.18 -4.83 22.66
C ASP A 121 15.22 -5.30 21.20
N PHE A 122 15.59 -4.38 20.32
CA PHE A 122 15.58 -4.56 18.87
C PHE A 122 17.00 -4.70 18.31
N ASP A 123 17.16 -5.59 17.33
CA ASP A 123 18.41 -5.76 16.59
C ASP A 123 18.68 -4.52 15.72
N GLU A 124 19.78 -4.53 14.97
CA GLU A 124 20.10 -3.46 14.03
C GLU A 124 18.90 -3.15 13.11
N PRO A 125 18.45 -1.89 13.03
CA PRO A 125 17.34 -1.51 12.16
C PRO A 125 17.60 -1.90 10.71
N THR A 126 16.60 -2.49 10.08
CA THR A 126 16.67 -2.89 8.66
C THR A 126 15.43 -2.47 7.90
N THR A 127 15.39 -2.75 6.60
CA THR A 127 14.24 -2.45 5.74
C THR A 127 13.67 -3.73 5.17
N ILE A 128 12.41 -3.69 4.72
CA ILE A 128 11.76 -4.88 4.19
C ILE A 128 12.52 -5.49 3.02
N THR A 129 13.06 -4.68 2.10
CA THR A 129 13.83 -5.19 0.97
C THR A 129 15.08 -5.93 1.44
N LYS A 130 15.81 -5.39 2.41
CA LYS A 130 17.00 -6.03 2.98
C LYS A 130 16.64 -7.31 3.73
N TYR A 131 15.60 -7.27 4.55
CA TYR A 131 15.13 -8.42 5.32
C TYR A 131 14.69 -9.59 4.43
N LEU A 132 13.91 -9.32 3.38
CA LEU A 132 13.47 -10.37 2.46
C LEU A 132 14.63 -10.99 1.66
N ASN A 133 15.65 -10.18 1.29
CA ASN A 133 16.88 -10.72 0.71
C ASN A 133 17.67 -11.56 1.72
N TYR A 134 17.72 -11.14 2.99
CA TYR A 134 18.31 -11.96 4.05
C TYR A 134 17.62 -13.32 4.18
N LEU A 135 16.29 -13.41 4.09
CA LEU A 135 15.57 -14.70 4.10
C LEU A 135 15.99 -15.61 2.93
N LYS A 136 16.15 -15.02 1.73
CA LYS A 136 16.60 -15.74 0.53
C LYS A 136 18.00 -16.32 0.73
N ASP A 137 18.90 -15.53 1.30
CA ASP A 137 20.31 -15.90 1.48
C ASP A 137 20.47 -16.90 2.63
N LEU A 138 19.69 -16.73 3.71
CA LEU A 138 19.67 -17.64 4.85
C LEU A 138 19.01 -19.00 4.54
N LYS A 139 18.13 -19.04 3.53
CA LYS A 139 17.27 -20.20 3.21
C LYS A 139 16.41 -20.67 4.39
N LYS A 140 16.07 -19.74 5.29
CA LYS A 140 15.22 -19.97 6.46
C LYS A 140 14.39 -18.73 6.73
N ALA A 141 13.24 -18.93 7.37
CA ALA A 141 12.39 -17.85 7.89
C ALA A 141 12.31 -17.95 9.42
N PRO A 142 13.33 -17.48 10.17
CA PRO A 142 13.45 -17.70 11.61
C PRO A 142 12.54 -16.81 12.46
N HIS A 143 11.88 -15.82 11.86
CA HIS A 143 11.01 -14.87 12.55
C HIS A 143 9.55 -15.02 12.11
N LYS A 144 8.64 -14.61 12.99
CA LYS A 144 7.19 -14.47 12.75
C LYS A 144 6.77 -13.02 12.95
N VAL A 145 5.66 -12.63 12.35
CA VAL A 145 5.07 -11.30 12.51
C VAL A 145 4.58 -11.16 13.95
N LYS A 146 4.95 -10.05 14.59
CA LYS A 146 4.46 -9.64 15.91
C LYS A 146 3.43 -8.53 15.76
N GLU A 147 3.75 -7.54 14.93
CA GLU A 147 2.91 -6.37 14.69
C GLU A 147 3.12 -5.84 13.27
N MET A 148 2.06 -5.28 12.69
CA MET A 148 2.11 -4.55 11.43
C MET A 148 1.43 -3.20 11.62
N VAL A 149 2.14 -2.12 11.29
CA VAL A 149 1.57 -0.78 11.29
C VAL A 149 1.23 -0.42 9.84
N MET A 150 0.00 0.03 9.59
CA MET A 150 -0.49 0.35 8.25
C MET A 150 -0.37 1.85 7.93
N ASP A 151 -0.22 2.19 6.65
CA ASP A 151 -0.42 3.54 6.13
C ASP A 151 -1.90 3.84 5.86
N SER A 152 -2.20 5.07 5.41
CA SER A 152 -3.56 5.51 5.08
C SER A 152 -4.17 4.78 3.86
N GLN A 153 -3.38 4.00 3.13
CA GLN A 153 -3.79 3.20 1.97
C GLN A 153 -3.90 1.70 2.31
N GLY A 154 -3.75 1.33 3.59
CA GLY A 154 -3.81 -0.07 4.04
C GLY A 154 -2.58 -0.90 3.69
N ARG A 155 -1.46 -0.27 3.33
CA ARG A 155 -0.18 -0.95 3.07
C ARG A 155 0.68 -0.93 4.33
N ILE A 156 1.57 -1.90 4.46
CA ILE A 156 2.43 -2.02 5.65
C ILE A 156 3.50 -0.92 5.61
N LYS A 157 3.46 0.03 6.55
CA LYS A 157 4.49 1.07 6.70
C LYS A 157 5.61 0.67 7.64
N GLU A 158 5.35 -0.24 8.59
CA GLU A 158 6.33 -0.75 9.54
C GLU A 158 5.95 -2.18 9.95
N LEU A 159 6.97 -3.01 10.18
CA LEU A 159 6.82 -4.41 10.56
C LEU A 159 7.68 -4.74 11.77
N VAL A 160 7.06 -5.30 12.81
CA VAL A 160 7.75 -5.84 13.97
C VAL A 160 7.75 -7.35 13.90
N LEU A 161 8.92 -7.93 14.10
CA LEU A 161 9.19 -9.36 14.03
C LEU A 161 9.72 -9.87 15.35
N VAL A 162 9.41 -11.13 15.64
CA VAL A 162 9.97 -11.85 16.78
C VAL A 162 10.48 -13.20 16.34
N LYS A 163 11.49 -13.74 17.04
CA LYS A 163 11.95 -15.12 16.81
C LYS A 163 10.77 -16.10 16.93
N LYS A 164 10.75 -17.08 16.03
CA LYS A 164 9.74 -18.14 16.03
C LYS A 164 9.78 -18.96 17.31
#